data_AF-T0ZJJ4-F1
#
_entry.id   AF-T0ZJJ4-F1
#
_cell.length_a   1.000
_cell.length_b   1.000
_cell.length_c   1.000
_cell.angle_alpha   90.00
_cell.angle_beta   90.00
_cell.angle_gamma   90.00
#
_symmetry.space_group_name_H-M   'P 1'
#
loop_
_entity.id
_entity.type
_entity.pdbx_description
1 polymer ?
#
loop_
_entity_poly.entity_id
_entity_poly.type
_entity_poly.pdbx_seq_one_letter_code
_entity_poly.pdbx_strand_id
1 'polypeptide(L)'
;MERKPAAIEQSLELAGCYALTTDVTPAKLDAEQVHTSYMALEKVERDFRAMKTGLLHVRPIFVRKEGRTRGHVFCCMLALKLSREIERRLHAAFGTTETDPDTITLPDALAALGRLCLLHYPIDEENTVTRLPL
;
A
#
# COMPACT_ATOMS: atom_id res chain seq x y z
N MET A 1 19.25 13.12 -29.99
CA MET A 1 19.55 13.22 -28.54
C MET A 1 20.91 13.87 -28.39
N GLU A 2 20.96 15.14 -27.99
CA GLU A 2 22.23 15.82 -27.68
C GLU A 2 22.90 15.13 -26.49
N ARG A 3 24.13 14.67 -26.68
CA ARG A 3 24.97 14.21 -25.57
C ARG A 3 25.42 15.43 -24.79
N LYS A 4 25.19 15.44 -23.48
CA LYS A 4 25.68 16.49 -22.55
C LYS A 4 26.95 15.99 -21.87
N PRO A 5 28.15 16.21 -22.44
CA PRO A 5 29.41 15.64 -21.95
C PRO A 5 29.73 16.04 -20.51
N ALA A 6 29.44 17.29 -20.13
CA ALA A 6 29.63 17.77 -18.76
C ALA A 6 28.76 17.00 -17.73
N ALA A 7 27.53 16.63 -18.09
CA ALA A 7 26.66 15.83 -17.20
C ALA A 7 27.12 14.37 -17.08
N ILE A 8 27.78 13.85 -18.12
CA ILE A 8 28.34 12.49 -18.15
C ILE A 8 29.59 12.42 -17.28
N GLU A 9 30.49 13.41 -17.39
CA GLU A 9 31.71 13.51 -16.58
C GLU A 9 31.39 13.65 -15.09
N GLN A 10 30.45 14.52 -14.74
CA GLN A 10 29.95 14.65 -13.37
C GLN A 10 29.30 13.36 -12.83
N SER A 11 28.64 12.58 -13.69
CA SER A 11 28.09 11.27 -13.29
C SER A 11 29.17 10.21 -13.09
N LEU A 12 30.30 10.29 -13.79
CA LEU A 12 31.44 9.37 -13.67
C LEU A 12 32.25 9.64 -12.39
N GLU A 13 32.39 10.91 -11.98
CA GLU A 13 33.02 11.26 -10.69
C GLU A 13 32.24 10.71 -9.49
N LEU A 14 30.92 10.61 -9.63
CA LEU A 14 30.03 10.04 -8.62
C LEU A 14 29.86 8.52 -8.75
N ALA A 15 30.59 7.86 -9.67
CA ALA A 15 30.46 6.42 -9.87
C ALA A 15 30.90 5.65 -8.61
N GLY A 16 29.94 4.99 -7.96
CA GLY A 16 30.14 4.29 -6.68
C GLY A 16 29.75 5.10 -5.45
N CYS A 17 29.43 6.38 -5.59
CA CYS A 17 28.85 7.21 -4.55
C CYS A 17 27.31 7.14 -4.61
N TYR A 18 26.66 7.06 -3.45
CA TYR A 18 25.21 7.23 -3.38
C TYR A 18 24.89 8.72 -3.44
N ALA A 19 24.42 9.20 -4.59
CA ALA A 19 24.05 10.59 -4.82
C ALA A 19 22.57 10.71 -5.17
N LEU A 20 21.89 11.68 -4.54
CA LEU A 20 20.51 12.05 -4.86
C LEU A 20 20.50 13.43 -5.49
N THR A 21 19.86 13.55 -6.66
CA THR A 21 19.61 14.83 -7.32
C THR A 21 18.14 15.19 -7.18
N THR A 22 17.86 16.45 -6.85
CA THR A 22 16.49 16.95 -6.68
C THR A 22 16.39 18.38 -7.21
N ASP A 23 15.21 18.72 -7.72
CA ASP A 23 14.82 20.08 -8.10
C ASP A 23 14.23 20.88 -6.91
N VAL A 24 14.11 20.25 -5.75
CA VAL A 24 13.62 20.91 -4.52
C VAL A 24 14.71 21.81 -3.95
N THR A 25 14.34 23.06 -3.68
CA THR A 25 15.23 24.05 -3.07
C THR A 25 15.53 23.73 -1.60
N PRO A 26 16.73 24.04 -1.07
CA PRO A 26 17.09 23.84 0.34
C PRO A 26 16.16 24.54 1.35
N ALA A 27 15.47 25.61 0.93
CA ALA A 27 14.47 26.29 1.77
C ALA A 27 13.19 25.45 2.00
N LYS A 28 12.95 24.41 1.20
CA LYS A 28 11.77 23.53 1.30
C LYS A 28 12.10 22.19 1.94
N LEU A 29 13.21 21.57 1.53
CA LEU A 29 13.70 20.32 2.10
C LEU A 29 15.22 20.42 2.24
N ASP A 30 15.73 20.08 3.42
CA ASP A 30 17.16 19.85 3.60
C ASP A 30 17.60 18.49 3.01
N ALA A 31 18.90 18.23 3.02
CA ALA A 31 19.47 17.02 2.44
C ALA A 31 18.97 15.72 3.12
N GLU A 32 18.74 15.75 4.43
CA GLU A 32 18.25 14.59 5.19
C GLU A 32 16.79 14.31 4.82
N GLN A 33 15.97 15.35 4.76
CA GLN A 33 14.57 15.25 4.39
C GLN A 33 14.39 14.79 2.94
N VAL A 34 15.27 15.20 2.02
CA VAL A 34 15.32 14.68 0.64
C VAL A 34 15.64 13.18 0.66
N HIS A 35 16.62 12.76 1.43
CA HIS A 35 16.97 11.34 1.58
C HIS A 35 15.81 10.52 2.13
N THR A 36 15.19 10.95 3.24
CA THR A 36 14.04 10.26 3.84
C THR A 36 12.86 10.17 2.87
N SER A 37 12.55 11.26 2.16
CA SER A 37 11.48 11.28 1.16
C SER A 37 11.75 10.32 0.01
N TYR A 38 13.01 10.21 -0.43
CA TYR A 38 13.41 9.26 -1.45
C TYR A 38 13.34 7.81 -0.96
N MET A 39 13.83 7.53 0.26
CA MET A 39 13.71 6.20 0.87
C MET A 39 12.24 5.78 1.08
N ALA A 40 11.33 6.73 1.31
CA ALA A 40 9.90 6.43 1.41
C ALA A 40 9.30 5.84 0.11
N LEU A 41 9.98 5.93 -1.05
CA LEU A 41 9.56 5.21 -2.26
C LEU A 41 9.55 3.68 -2.07
N GLU A 42 10.37 3.14 -1.18
CA GLU A 42 10.36 1.70 -0.86
C GLU A 42 8.97 1.25 -0.40
N LYS A 43 8.23 2.13 0.29
CA LYS A 43 6.84 1.88 0.69
C LYS A 43 5.95 1.62 -0.54
N VAL A 44 6.10 2.43 -1.58
CA VAL A 44 5.37 2.26 -2.85
C VAL A 44 5.69 0.92 -3.50
N GLU A 45 6.96 0.51 -3.50
CA GLU A 45 7.35 -0.81 -4.03
C GLU A 45 6.75 -1.96 -3.23
N ARG A 46 6.78 -1.86 -1.90
CA ARG A 46 6.17 -2.82 -0.99
C ARG A 46 4.67 -2.94 -1.24
N ASP A 47 4.00 -1.82 -1.47
CA ASP A 47 2.58 -1.76 -1.80
C ASP A 47 2.27 -2.41 -3.16
N PHE A 48 3.10 -2.16 -4.19
CA PHE A 48 2.98 -2.86 -5.47
C PHE A 48 3.22 -4.36 -5.35
N ARG A 49 4.12 -4.79 -4.45
CA ARG A 49 4.34 -6.21 -4.15
C ARG A 49 3.13 -6.83 -3.45
N ALA A 50 2.57 -6.15 -2.44
CA ALA A 50 1.36 -6.56 -1.73
C ALA A 50 0.17 -6.73 -2.69
N MET A 51 0.01 -5.82 -3.66
CA MET A 51 -1.00 -5.95 -4.72
C MET A 51 -0.79 -7.18 -5.61
N LYS A 52 0.46 -7.47 -6.01
CA LYS A 52 0.76 -8.50 -7.00
C LYS A 52 0.69 -9.92 -6.46
N THR A 53 1.23 -10.16 -5.26
CA THR A 53 1.54 -11.52 -4.77
C THR A 53 0.96 -11.85 -3.40
N GLY A 54 0.48 -10.86 -2.65
CA GLY A 54 -0.08 -11.05 -1.32
C GLY A 54 -1.60 -10.98 -1.34
N LEU A 55 -2.13 -9.98 -0.64
CA LEU A 55 -3.53 -9.89 -0.22
C LEU A 55 -4.55 -9.73 -1.36
N LEU A 56 -4.17 -9.07 -2.46
CA LEU A 56 -5.12 -8.60 -3.48
C LEU A 56 -5.09 -9.42 -4.76
N HIS A 57 -4.24 -10.44 -4.82
CA HIS A 57 -4.21 -11.47 -5.85
C HIS A 57 -4.43 -10.94 -7.28
N VAL A 58 -3.73 -9.87 -7.69
CA VAL A 58 -3.76 -9.38 -9.08
C VAL A 58 -3.37 -10.51 -10.06
N ARG A 59 -2.59 -11.49 -9.60
CA ARG A 59 -2.36 -12.77 -10.27
C ARG A 59 -2.89 -13.86 -9.33
N PRO A 60 -4.07 -14.44 -9.63
CA PRO A 60 -4.19 -15.42 -10.72
C PRO A 60 -5.36 -15.14 -11.69
N ILE A 61 -5.89 -13.92 -11.74
CA ILE A 61 -7.06 -13.60 -12.58
C ILE A 61 -6.60 -13.17 -13.98
N PHE A 62 -6.50 -14.13 -14.90
CA PHE A 62 -6.15 -13.90 -16.31
C PHE A 62 -7.35 -13.35 -17.11
N VAL A 63 -7.68 -12.08 -16.89
CA VAL A 63 -8.68 -11.36 -17.70
C VAL A 63 -8.19 -11.17 -19.13
N ARG A 64 -9.03 -11.52 -20.12
CA ARG A 64 -8.68 -11.52 -21.55
C ARG A 64 -9.09 -10.27 -22.34
N LYS A 65 -9.96 -9.43 -21.77
CA LYS A 65 -10.48 -8.20 -22.41
C LYS A 65 -9.88 -6.98 -21.71
N GLU A 66 -9.43 -5.99 -22.48
CA GLU A 66 -8.79 -4.77 -21.98
C GLU A 66 -9.62 -4.08 -20.88
N GLY A 67 -10.92 -3.89 -21.10
CA GLY A 67 -11.81 -3.25 -20.12
C GLY A 67 -11.88 -4.01 -18.78
N ARG A 68 -11.79 -5.36 -18.81
CA ARG A 68 -11.76 -6.19 -17.60
C ARG A 68 -10.42 -6.09 -16.88
N THR A 69 -9.32 -5.97 -17.62
CA THR A 69 -7.99 -5.68 -17.07
C THR A 69 -7.98 -4.36 -16.31
N ARG A 70 -8.48 -3.29 -16.93
CA ARG A 70 -8.54 -1.97 -16.31
C ARG A 70 -9.41 -1.98 -15.05
N GLY A 71 -10.60 -2.59 -15.13
CA GLY A 71 -11.51 -2.72 -13.99
C GLY A 71 -10.89 -3.52 -12.83
N HIS A 72 -10.25 -4.65 -13.13
CA HIS A 72 -9.61 -5.48 -12.11
C HIS A 72 -8.48 -4.73 -11.39
N VAL A 73 -7.56 -4.10 -12.13
CA VAL A 73 -6.47 -3.31 -11.55
C VAL A 73 -7.02 -2.15 -10.70
N PHE A 74 -8.08 -1.50 -11.15
CA PHE A 74 -8.75 -0.43 -10.38
C PHE A 74 -9.30 -0.96 -9.05
N CYS A 75 -10.02 -2.08 -9.05
CA CYS A 75 -10.50 -2.71 -7.82
C CYS A 75 -9.35 -3.09 -6.87
N CYS A 76 -8.24 -3.63 -7.39
CA CYS A 76 -7.07 -3.93 -6.57
C CYS A 76 -6.46 -2.64 -5.97
N MET A 77 -6.41 -1.53 -6.70
CA MET A 77 -5.95 -0.25 -6.15
C MET A 77 -6.86 0.27 -5.02
N LEU A 78 -8.18 0.10 -5.15
CA LEU A 78 -9.14 0.45 -4.10
C LEU A 78 -8.97 -0.43 -2.86
N ALA A 79 -8.86 -1.73 -3.07
CA ALA A 79 -8.65 -2.69 -1.98
C ALA A 79 -7.33 -2.41 -1.24
N LEU A 80 -6.26 -2.03 -1.95
CA LEU A 80 -4.99 -1.60 -1.33
C LEU A 80 -5.18 -0.38 -0.42
N LYS A 81 -5.95 0.63 -0.87
CA LYS A 81 -6.26 1.80 -0.03
C LYS A 81 -6.99 1.40 1.25
N LEU A 82 -7.96 0.49 1.15
CA LEU A 82 -8.69 -0.02 2.31
C LEU A 82 -7.77 -0.79 3.26
N SER A 83 -6.95 -1.70 2.73
CA SER A 83 -5.97 -2.46 3.51
C SER A 83 -5.01 -1.57 4.30
N ARG A 84 -4.46 -0.52 3.67
CA ARG A 84 -3.59 0.46 4.37
C ARG A 84 -4.33 1.21 5.48
N GLU A 85 -5.58 1.58 5.25
CA GLU A 85 -6.36 2.28 6.27
C GLU A 85 -6.72 1.36 7.44
N ILE A 86 -7.02 0.09 7.18
CA ILE A 86 -7.23 -0.92 8.23
C ILE A 86 -5.94 -1.10 9.03
N GLU A 87 -4.80 -1.31 8.36
CA GLU A 87 -3.49 -1.46 8.99
C GLU A 87 -3.13 -0.23 9.85
N ARG A 88 -3.34 0.99 9.34
CA ARG A 88 -3.15 2.23 10.10
C ARG A 88 -4.01 2.28 11.37
N ARG A 89 -5.26 1.83 11.30
CA ARG A 89 -6.18 1.80 12.45
C ARG A 89 -5.79 0.71 13.45
N LEU A 90 -5.38 -0.47 12.97
CA LEU A 90 -4.87 -1.55 13.83
C LEU A 90 -3.63 -1.07 14.58
N HIS A 91 -2.69 -0.41 13.91
CA HIS A 91 -1.52 0.16 14.57
C HIS A 91 -1.86 1.20 15.63
N ALA A 92 -2.84 2.06 15.36
CA ALA A 92 -3.28 3.06 16.33
C ALA A 92 -3.98 2.44 17.55
N ALA A 93 -4.66 1.30 17.38
CA ALA A 93 -5.44 0.65 18.44
C ALA A 93 -4.63 -0.39 19.24
N PHE A 94 -3.74 -1.14 18.58
CA PHE A 94 -3.06 -2.33 19.13
C PHE A 94 -1.53 -2.23 19.06
N GLY A 95 -0.97 -1.19 18.43
CA GLY A 95 0.47 -1.04 18.27
C GLY A 95 1.06 -1.78 17.08
N THR A 96 2.39 -1.97 17.08
CA THR A 96 3.13 -2.64 16.00
C THR A 96 3.76 -3.93 16.51
N THR A 97 4.05 -4.85 15.59
CA THR A 97 4.77 -6.11 15.91
C THR A 97 6.19 -5.87 16.41
N GLU A 98 6.74 -4.66 16.20
CA GLU A 98 8.01 -4.22 16.78
C GLU A 98 7.89 -3.96 18.29
N THR A 99 6.71 -3.54 18.75
CA THR A 99 6.44 -3.22 20.16
C THR A 99 5.93 -4.44 20.91
N ASP A 100 5.02 -5.20 20.29
CA ASP A 100 4.42 -6.41 20.82
C ASP A 100 4.31 -7.46 19.69
N PRO A 101 5.07 -8.57 19.75
CA PRO A 101 5.04 -9.62 18.75
C PRO A 101 3.65 -10.23 18.52
N ASP A 102 2.78 -10.20 19.54
CA ASP A 102 1.46 -10.84 19.52
C ASP A 102 0.32 -9.87 19.14
N THR A 103 0.66 -8.66 18.68
CA THR A 103 -0.35 -7.67 18.24
C THR A 103 -1.12 -8.11 17.00
N ILE A 104 -2.34 -7.61 16.86
CA ILE A 104 -3.24 -7.95 15.74
C ILE A 104 -2.71 -7.33 14.44
N THR A 105 -2.42 -8.17 13.46
CA THR A 105 -2.00 -7.74 12.12
C THR A 105 -3.18 -7.64 11.14
N LEU A 106 -2.95 -7.01 9.98
CA LEU A 106 -3.97 -6.93 8.92
C LEU A 106 -4.49 -8.32 8.48
N PRO A 107 -3.64 -9.33 8.20
CA PRO A 107 -4.10 -10.69 7.95
C PRO A 107 -5.01 -11.26 9.05
N ASP A 108 -4.66 -11.06 10.32
CA ASP A 108 -5.44 -11.57 11.45
C ASP A 108 -6.82 -10.92 11.52
N ALA A 109 -6.87 -9.60 11.33
CA ALA A 109 -8.11 -8.84 11.28
C ALA A 109 -9.00 -9.29 10.13
N LEU A 110 -8.45 -9.49 8.92
CA LEU A 110 -9.20 -9.96 7.77
C LEU A 110 -9.71 -11.40 7.97
N ALA A 111 -8.89 -12.26 8.58
CA ALA A 111 -9.29 -13.62 8.94
C ALA A 111 -10.42 -13.61 9.97
N ALA A 112 -10.37 -12.71 10.96
CA ALA A 112 -11.43 -12.53 11.95
C ALA A 112 -12.72 -12.01 11.32
N LEU A 113 -12.65 -11.00 10.46
CA LEU A 113 -13.79 -10.47 9.71
C LEU A 113 -14.45 -11.53 8.83
N GLY A 114 -13.65 -12.40 8.19
CA GLY A 114 -14.15 -13.51 7.39
C GLY A 114 -14.91 -14.57 8.19
N ARG A 115 -14.72 -14.62 9.52
CA ARG A 115 -15.47 -15.51 10.43
C ARG A 115 -16.70 -14.85 11.05
N LEU A 116 -16.92 -13.54 10.85
CA LEU A 116 -18.09 -12.87 11.42
C LEU A 116 -19.35 -13.36 10.73
N CYS A 117 -20.17 -14.10 11.48
CA CYS A 117 -21.51 -14.46 11.06
C CYS A 117 -22.44 -13.28 11.29
N LEU A 118 -22.98 -12.73 10.21
CA LEU A 118 -23.99 -11.69 10.28
C LEU A 118 -25.35 -12.28 10.67
N LEU A 119 -25.91 -11.83 11.79
CA LEU A 119 -27.25 -12.22 12.21
C LEU A 119 -28.27 -11.34 11.48
N HIS A 120 -29.24 -11.98 10.85
CA HIS A 120 -30.33 -11.34 10.12
C HIS A 120 -31.57 -11.33 10.99
N TYR A 121 -32.02 -10.13 11.37
CA TYR A 121 -33.22 -9.92 12.15
C TYR A 121 -34.32 -9.36 11.25
N PRO A 122 -35.37 -10.14 10.94
CA PRO A 122 -36.53 -9.59 10.23
C PRO A 122 -37.25 -8.60 11.17
N ILE A 123 -37.46 -7.37 10.71
CA ILE A 123 -38.23 -6.35 11.42
C ILE A 123 -39.68 -6.34 10.93
N ASP A 124 -39.88 -6.52 9.62
CA ASP A 124 -41.18 -6.71 8.97
C ASP A 124 -40.99 -7.57 7.69
N GLU A 125 -42.03 -7.75 6.88
CA GLU A 125 -41.98 -8.59 5.66
C GLU A 125 -41.01 -8.05 4.59
N GLU A 126 -40.63 -6.77 4.63
CA GLU A 126 -39.78 -6.11 3.63
C GLU A 126 -38.39 -5.74 4.17
N ASN A 127 -38.24 -5.60 5.48
CA ASN A 127 -37.04 -5.08 6.13
C ASN A 127 -36.33 -6.13 6.99
N THR A 128 -35.10 -6.44 6.61
CA THR A 128 -34.17 -7.24 7.42
C THR A 128 -33.00 -6.38 7.87
N VAL A 129 -32.71 -6.37 9.17
CA VAL A 129 -31.52 -5.70 9.71
C VAL A 129 -30.44 -6.71 10.00
N THR A 130 -29.24 -6.41 9.51
CA THR A 130 -28.05 -7.21 9.77
C THR A 130 -27.26 -6.64 10.95
N ARG A 131 -26.95 -7.46 11.95
CA ARG A 131 -26.08 -7.08 13.07
C ARG A 131 -24.97 -8.10 13.28
N LEU A 132 -23.86 -7.62 13.84
CA LEU A 132 -22.80 -8.49 14.36
C LEU A 132 -23.31 -9.23 15.61
N PRO A 133 -22.89 -10.48 15.83
CA PRO A 133 -23.14 -11.17 17.10
C PRO A 133 -22.43 -10.37 18.19
N LEU A 134 -23.16 -10.03 19.26
CA LEU A 134 -22.58 -9.46 20.48
C LEU A 134 -21.76 -10.52 21.22
#